data_AF-M2PAI9-F1
#
_entry.id   AF-M2PAI9-F1
#
_cell.length_a   1.000
_cell.length_b   1.000
_cell.length_c   1.000
_cell.angle_alpha   90.00
_cell.angle_beta   90.00
_cell.angle_gamma   90.00
#
_symmetry.space_group_name_H-M   'P 1'
#
loop_
_entity.id
_entity.type
_entity.pdbx_description
1 polymer ?
#
loop_
_entity_poly.entity_id
_entity_poly.type
_entity_poly.pdbx_seq_one_letter_code
_entity_poly.pdbx_strand_id
1 'polypeptide(L)'
;MGGFHQNPAEMRKEATRKQRIEAEQRRRDELRDGYARLKDVLPVSNQKSSKVSLLERATNHIVSLEKTNRQLQQRLAAIEQEVQRLRSLNEKISLAAGNTPSPGSMDVARPLSPPPEGSQQVPQQHQLSSVAGQEPPGEESSPSASESGY
;
A
#
# COMPACT_ATOMS: atom_id res chain seq x y z
N MET A 1 -20.60 38.68 -55.13
CA MET A 1 -20.60 38.43 -53.67
C MET A 1 -21.93 37.76 -53.32
N GLY A 2 -22.04 36.44 -53.49
CA GLY A 2 -23.26 35.69 -53.19
C GLY A 2 -23.29 35.31 -51.71
N GLY A 3 -24.18 35.94 -50.93
CA GLY A 3 -24.37 35.61 -49.53
C GLY A 3 -25.01 34.24 -49.39
N PHE A 4 -24.30 33.30 -48.76
CA PHE A 4 -24.83 32.02 -48.30
C PHE A 4 -25.93 32.28 -47.27
N HIS A 5 -27.17 32.47 -47.74
CA HIS A 5 -28.33 32.39 -46.87
C HIS A 5 -28.53 30.92 -46.51
N GLN A 6 -27.81 30.47 -45.47
CA GLN A 6 -28.09 29.18 -44.86
C GLN A 6 -29.53 29.20 -44.38
N ASN A 7 -30.35 28.32 -44.95
CA ASN A 7 -31.74 28.17 -44.55
C ASN A 7 -31.78 27.93 -43.03
N PRO A 8 -32.53 28.73 -42.24
CA PRO A 8 -32.57 28.62 -40.78
C PRO A 8 -33.05 27.25 -40.28
N ALA A 9 -33.74 26.46 -41.11
CA ALA A 9 -34.03 25.07 -40.82
C ALA A 9 -32.78 24.17 -40.91
N GLU A 10 -31.93 24.38 -41.91
CA GLU A 10 -30.66 23.65 -42.09
C GLU A 10 -29.64 24.03 -41.02
N MET A 11 -29.56 25.31 -40.65
CA MET A 11 -28.71 25.77 -39.55
C MET A 11 -29.08 25.12 -38.20
N ARG A 12 -30.38 24.96 -37.93
CA ARG A 12 -30.85 24.24 -36.73
C ARG A 12 -30.50 22.76 -36.79
N LYS A 13 -30.67 22.08 -37.93
CA LYS A 13 -30.27 20.67 -38.09
C LYS A 13 -28.76 20.49 -37.91
N GLU A 14 -27.96 21.39 -38.46
CA GLU A 14 -26.51 21.34 -38.33
C GLU A 14 -26.07 21.58 -36.87
N ALA A 15 -26.72 22.51 -36.15
CA ALA A 15 -26.48 22.73 -34.73
C ALA A 15 -26.77 21.48 -33.89
N THR A 16 -27.91 20.81 -34.10
CA THR A 16 -28.24 19.56 -33.40
C THR A 16 -27.24 18.44 -33.74
N ARG A 17 -26.81 18.34 -35.01
CA ARG A 17 -25.80 17.36 -35.42
C ARG A 17 -24.46 17.62 -34.72
N LYS A 18 -24.01 18.87 -34.65
CA LYS A 18 -22.77 19.26 -33.96
C LYS A 18 -22.84 18.92 -32.47
N GLN A 19 -23.93 19.28 -31.80
CA GLN A 19 -24.13 18.94 -30.38
C GLN A 19 -24.09 17.42 -30.15
N ARG A 20 -24.71 16.63 -31.03
CA ARG A 20 -24.68 15.16 -30.93
C ARG A 20 -23.27 14.60 -31.10
N ILE A 21 -22.48 15.15 -32.02
CA ILE A 21 -21.08 14.73 -32.23
C ILE A 21 -20.24 15.09 -31.00
N GLU A 22 -20.39 16.30 -30.48
CA GLU A 22 -19.65 16.76 -29.31
C GLU A 22 -19.96 15.92 -28.06
N ALA A 23 -21.25 15.62 -27.83
CA ALA A 23 -21.68 14.78 -26.72
C ALA A 23 -21.09 13.35 -26.82
N GLU A 24 -21.10 12.75 -28.01
CA GLU A 24 -20.51 11.43 -28.22
C GLU A 24 -18.98 11.45 -28.09
N GLN A 25 -18.33 12.54 -28.48
CA GLN A 25 -16.88 12.69 -28.32
C GLN A 25 -16.51 12.75 -26.83
N ARG A 26 -17.22 13.58 -26.05
CA ARG A 26 -17.05 13.64 -24.59
C ARG A 26 -17.21 12.26 -23.94
N ARG A 27 -18.26 11.52 -24.32
CA ARG A 27 -18.50 10.14 -23.85
C ARG A 27 -17.33 9.20 -24.20
N ARG A 28 -16.75 9.33 -25.40
CA ARG A 28 -15.60 8.50 -25.83
C ARG A 28 -14.34 8.83 -25.06
N ASP A 29 -14.12 10.10 -24.73
CA ASP A 29 -12.96 10.54 -23.96
C ASP A 29 -13.05 10.06 -22.51
N GLU A 30 -14.21 10.21 -21.87
CA GLU A 30 -14.47 9.63 -20.54
C GLU A 30 -14.24 8.11 -20.52
N LEU A 31 -14.64 7.41 -21.58
CA LEU A 31 -14.42 5.97 -21.69
C LEU A 31 -12.92 5.64 -21.85
N ARG A 32 -12.16 6.41 -22.62
CA ARG A 32 -10.70 6.24 -22.76
C ARG A 32 -10.01 6.42 -21.41
N ASP A 33 -10.39 7.45 -20.67
CA ASP A 33 -9.86 7.70 -19.34
C ASP A 33 -10.21 6.58 -18.36
N GLY A 34 -11.44 6.03 -18.46
CA GLY A 34 -11.85 4.85 -17.71
C GLY A 34 -10.96 3.63 -17.98
N TYR A 35 -10.62 3.36 -19.24
CA TYR A 35 -9.69 2.28 -19.60
C TYR A 35 -8.25 2.55 -19.15
N ALA A 36 -7.80 3.81 -19.17
CA ALA A 36 -6.48 4.18 -18.66
C ALA A 36 -6.38 3.89 -17.16
N ARG A 37 -7.34 4.40 -16.36
CA ARG A 37 -7.40 4.11 -14.92
C ARG A 37 -7.51 2.62 -14.63
N LEU A 38 -8.30 1.88 -15.42
CA LEU A 38 -8.41 0.43 -15.27
C LEU A 38 -7.05 -0.25 -15.48
N LYS A 39 -6.29 0.15 -16.50
CA LYS A 39 -4.98 -0.43 -16.76
C LYS A 39 -4.01 -0.22 -15.59
N ASP A 40 -4.06 0.95 -14.95
CA ASP A 40 -3.14 1.34 -13.88
C ASP A 40 -3.35 0.55 -12.58
N VAL A 41 -4.57 0.09 -12.31
CA VAL A 41 -4.90 -0.70 -11.10
C VAL A 41 -4.74 -2.22 -11.30
N LEU A 42 -4.47 -2.66 -12.53
CA LEU A 42 -4.26 -4.08 -12.81
C LEU A 42 -2.78 -4.47 -12.65
N PRO A 43 -2.48 -5.74 -12.30
CA PRO A 43 -1.12 -6.23 -12.22
C PRO A 43 -0.39 -5.98 -13.54
N VAL A 44 0.82 -5.40 -13.47
CA VAL A 44 1.60 -4.99 -14.63
C VAL A 44 1.74 -6.14 -15.63
N SER A 45 1.53 -5.84 -16.91
CA SER A 45 1.65 -6.81 -18.00
C SER A 45 2.41 -6.20 -19.16
N ASN A 46 3.36 -6.96 -19.70
CA ASN A 46 4.13 -6.58 -20.89
C ASN A 46 3.35 -6.81 -22.20
N GLN A 47 2.12 -7.32 -22.14
CA GLN A 47 1.29 -7.49 -23.32
C GLN A 47 0.57 -6.19 -23.71
N LYS A 48 0.38 -5.99 -25.03
CA LYS A 48 -0.39 -4.86 -25.54
C LYS A 48 -1.81 -4.89 -24.96
N SER A 49 -2.17 -3.81 -24.27
CA SER A 49 -3.48 -3.68 -23.63
C SER A 49 -4.53 -3.29 -24.68
N SER A 50 -5.35 -4.25 -25.10
CA SER A 50 -6.59 -4.02 -25.85
C SER A 50 -7.78 -3.88 -24.89
N LYS A 51 -8.89 -3.26 -25.33
CA LYS A 51 -10.12 -3.15 -24.53
C LYS A 51 -10.58 -4.51 -23.99
N VAL A 52 -10.62 -5.52 -24.85
CA VAL A 52 -11.01 -6.89 -24.48
C VAL A 52 -10.05 -7.47 -23.44
N SER A 53 -8.74 -7.40 -23.69
CA SER A 53 -7.74 -7.94 -22.76
C SER A 53 -7.75 -7.25 -21.39
N LEU A 54 -8.03 -5.94 -21.33
CA LEU A 54 -8.16 -5.22 -20.06
C LEU A 54 -9.38 -5.68 -19.28
N LEU A 55 -10.52 -5.87 -19.95
CA LEU A 55 -11.73 -6.37 -19.31
C LEU A 55 -11.54 -7.80 -18.78
N GLU A 56 -10.97 -8.70 -19.59
CA GLU A 56 -10.67 -10.08 -19.15
C GLU A 56 -9.71 -10.11 -17.97
N ARG A 57 -8.61 -9.34 -18.03
CA ARG A 57 -7.66 -9.23 -16.91
C ARG A 57 -8.30 -8.66 -15.66
N ALA A 58 -9.18 -7.67 -15.79
CA ALA A 58 -9.91 -7.10 -14.68
C ALA A 58 -10.83 -8.14 -14.01
N THR A 59 -11.62 -8.86 -14.80
CA THR A 59 -12.49 -9.93 -14.30
C THR A 59 -11.67 -10.98 -13.54
N ASN A 60 -10.57 -11.45 -14.12
CA ASN A 60 -9.69 -12.43 -13.48
C ASN A 60 -9.05 -11.90 -12.20
N HIS A 61 -8.63 -10.62 -12.20
CA HIS A 61 -8.01 -10.01 -11.04
C HIS A 61 -9.01 -9.85 -9.89
N ILE A 62 -10.26 -9.46 -10.17
CA ILE A 62 -11.33 -9.40 -9.17
C ILE A 62 -11.54 -10.77 -8.53
N VAL A 63 -11.72 -11.82 -9.33
CA VAL A 63 -11.90 -13.20 -8.83
C VAL A 63 -10.71 -13.65 -7.97
N SER A 64 -9.49 -13.30 -8.38
CA SER A 64 -8.28 -13.60 -7.61
C SER A 64 -8.28 -12.86 -6.26
N LEU A 65 -8.58 -11.57 -6.25
CA LEU A 65 -8.64 -10.76 -5.03
C LEU A 65 -9.71 -11.28 -4.07
N GLU A 66 -10.89 -11.67 -4.57
CA GLU A 66 -11.95 -12.26 -3.77
C GLU A 66 -11.51 -13.57 -3.10
N LYS A 67 -10.81 -14.43 -3.86
CA LYS A 67 -10.26 -15.68 -3.33
C LYS A 67 -9.21 -15.41 -2.24
N THR A 68 -8.27 -14.51 -2.51
CA THR A 68 -7.22 -14.14 -1.54
C THR A 68 -7.82 -13.50 -0.29
N ASN A 69 -8.80 -12.60 -0.44
CA ASN A 69 -9.47 -11.97 0.69
C ASN A 69 -10.16 -13.02 1.58
N ARG A 70 -10.92 -13.94 0.98
CA ARG A 70 -11.56 -15.04 1.71
C ARG A 70 -10.54 -15.90 2.48
N GLN A 71 -9.40 -16.24 1.86
CA GLN A 71 -8.35 -17.00 2.51
C GLN A 71 -7.71 -16.24 3.67
N LEU A 72 -7.46 -14.94 3.51
CA LEU A 72 -6.91 -14.10 4.57
C LEU A 72 -7.88 -13.97 5.75
N GLN A 73 -9.18 -13.78 5.48
CA GLN A 73 -10.21 -13.77 6.51
C GLN A 73 -10.27 -15.09 7.30
N GLN A 74 -10.18 -16.23 6.61
CA GLN A 74 -10.15 -17.54 7.28
C GLN A 74 -8.91 -17.71 8.17
N ARG A 75 -7.74 -17.29 7.69
CA ARG A 75 -6.49 -17.34 8.48
C ARG A 75 -6.58 -16.43 9.70
N LEU A 76 -7.10 -15.23 9.53
CA LEU A 76 -7.31 -14.28 10.62
C LEU A 76 -8.23 -14.88 11.68
N ALA A 77 -9.39 -15.41 11.29
CA ALA A 77 -10.32 -16.06 12.21
C ALA A 77 -9.69 -17.24 12.97
N ALA A 78 -8.88 -18.07 12.29
CA ALA A 78 -8.19 -19.19 12.94
C ALA A 78 -7.16 -18.71 13.97
N ILE A 79 -6.40 -17.65 13.65
CA ILE A 79 -5.42 -17.06 14.58
C ILE A 79 -6.14 -16.41 15.77
N GLU A 80 -7.23 -15.70 15.56
CA GLU A 80 -8.04 -15.11 16.63
C GLU A 80 -8.60 -16.16 17.59
N GLN A 81 -9.10 -17.27 17.04
CA GLN A 81 -9.57 -18.41 17.85
C GLN A 81 -8.44 -19.01 18.69
N GLU A 82 -7.25 -19.17 18.12
CA GLU A 82 -6.11 -19.73 18.85
C GLU A 82 -5.61 -18.78 19.95
N VAL A 83 -5.55 -17.47 19.67
CA VAL A 83 -5.23 -16.45 20.69
C VAL A 83 -6.25 -16.51 21.83
N GLN A 84 -7.54 -16.61 21.52
CA GLN A 84 -8.58 -16.71 22.54
C GLN A 84 -8.43 -17.99 23.37
N ARG A 85 -8.18 -19.13 22.72
CA ARG A 85 -7.95 -20.41 23.40
C ARG A 85 -6.75 -20.35 24.35
N LEU A 86 -5.63 -19.78 23.89
CA LEU A 86 -4.41 -19.61 24.68
C LEU A 86 -4.64 -18.68 25.88
N ARG A 87 -5.40 -17.58 25.71
CA ARG A 87 -5.77 -16.69 26.82
C ARG A 87 -6.60 -17.42 27.87
N SER A 88 -7.66 -18.13 27.45
CA SER A 88 -8.50 -18.90 28.38
C SER A 88 -7.73 -20.03 29.08
N LEU A 89 -6.76 -20.66 28.40
CA LEU A 89 -5.91 -21.68 29.03
C LEU A 89 -4.96 -21.06 30.06
N ASN A 90 -4.35 -19.91 29.74
CA ASN A 90 -3.47 -19.18 30.63
C ASN A 90 -4.21 -18.71 31.91
N GLU A 91 -5.42 -18.17 31.76
CA GLU A 91 -6.28 -17.83 32.90
C GLU A 91 -6.57 -19.05 33.79
N LYS A 92 -6.93 -20.19 33.21
CA LYS A 92 -7.19 -21.43 33.97
C LYS A 92 -5.95 -21.92 34.72
N ILE A 93 -4.77 -21.88 34.10
CA ILE A 93 -3.51 -22.28 34.75
C ILE A 93 -3.17 -21.32 35.89
N SER A 94 -3.27 -20.01 35.66
CA SER A 94 -2.99 -18.99 36.67
C SER A 94 -3.92 -19.10 37.89
N LEU A 95 -5.21 -19.39 37.68
CA LEU A 95 -6.18 -19.64 38.74
C LEU A 95 -5.92 -20.96 39.49
N ALA A 96 -5.53 -22.03 38.78
CA ALA A 96 -5.21 -23.31 39.40
C ALA A 96 -3.92 -23.26 40.25
N ALA A 97 -2.91 -22.54 39.79
CA ALA A 97 -1.67 -22.32 40.54
C ALA A 97 -1.89 -21.51 41.83
N GLY A 98 -2.82 -20.55 41.80
CA GLY A 98 -3.21 -19.75 42.98
C GLY A 98 -4.04 -20.51 44.03
N ASN A 99 -4.60 -21.69 43.69
CA ASN A 99 -5.50 -22.45 44.57
C ASN A 99 -4.90 -23.78 45.06
N THR A 100 -3.58 -23.98 44.89
CA THR A 100 -2.87 -25.07 45.55
C THR A 100 -2.53 -24.67 47.00
N PRO A 101 -2.90 -25.46 48.03
CA PRO A 101 -2.36 -25.23 49.36
C PRO A 101 -0.86 -25.48 49.27
N SER A 102 -0.08 -24.42 49.48
CA SER A 102 1.38 -24.48 49.51
C SER A 102 1.85 -25.58 50.49
N PRO A 103 2.57 -26.62 50.04
CA PRO A 103 3.59 -27.21 50.88
C PRO A 103 4.78 -26.25 50.82
N GLY A 104 5.22 -25.78 51.98
CA GLY A 104 6.27 -24.78 52.08
C GLY A 104 7.61 -25.20 51.47
N SER A 105 8.54 -24.24 51.47
CA SER A 105 9.95 -24.32 51.06
C SER A 105 10.16 -24.54 49.55
N MET A 106 10.78 -23.63 48.82
CA MET A 106 12.13 -23.18 49.11
C MET A 106 12.29 -21.66 49.01
N ASP A 107 12.82 -21.11 50.10
CA ASP A 107 13.70 -19.95 50.09
C ASP A 107 14.67 -20.03 48.90
N VAL A 108 14.44 -19.18 47.90
CA VAL A 108 15.55 -18.63 47.11
C VAL A 108 15.73 -17.20 47.59
N ALA A 109 16.07 -17.07 48.87
CA ALA A 109 16.84 -15.93 49.36
C ALA A 109 18.22 -15.96 48.67
N ARG A 110 18.27 -15.50 47.43
CA ARG A 110 19.51 -15.05 46.81
C ARG A 110 19.29 -13.70 46.16
N PRO A 111 19.22 -12.63 46.97
CA PRO A 111 19.39 -11.30 46.43
C PRO A 111 20.84 -11.14 45.96
N LEU A 112 20.97 -10.57 44.77
CA LEU A 112 22.05 -9.69 44.36
C LEU A 112 23.41 -10.34 44.00
N SER A 113 23.73 -10.12 42.73
CA SER A 113 25.05 -10.12 42.08
C SER A 113 26.18 -9.64 43.00
N PRO A 114 27.39 -10.24 42.92
CA PRO A 114 28.56 -9.72 43.62
C PRO A 114 28.93 -8.30 43.11
N PRO A 115 29.46 -7.43 44.00
CA PRO A 115 29.61 -5.99 43.80
C PRO A 115 30.68 -5.60 42.77
N PRO A 116 30.66 -4.35 42.26
CA PRO A 116 31.67 -3.85 41.35
C PRO A 116 32.95 -3.52 42.13
N GLU A 117 34.04 -4.20 41.82
CA GLU A 117 35.35 -3.82 42.33
C GLU A 117 35.90 -2.68 41.46
N GLY A 118 35.79 -1.45 41.98
CA GLY A 118 36.43 -0.29 41.40
C GLY A 118 37.90 -0.25 41.78
N SER A 119 38.77 -0.06 40.78
CA SER A 119 40.05 0.67 40.87
C SER A 119 40.73 0.72 39.50
N GLN A 120 40.46 1.76 38.70
CA GLN A 120 41.49 2.69 38.20
C GLN A 120 40.93 3.64 37.12
N GLN A 121 41.30 4.91 37.30
CA GLN A 121 40.85 6.12 36.62
C GLN A 121 41.13 6.11 35.10
N VAL A 122 40.12 6.43 34.28
CA VAL A 122 40.30 6.99 32.93
C VAL A 122 39.15 7.99 32.66
N PRO A 123 39.42 9.23 32.18
CA PRO A 123 38.39 10.24 32.03
C PRO A 123 37.48 10.01 30.82
N GLN A 124 36.22 10.40 31.02
CA GLN A 124 35.06 10.46 30.13
C GLN A 124 35.33 10.55 28.61
N GLN A 125 34.81 9.58 27.85
CA GLN A 125 34.16 9.83 26.54
C GLN A 125 33.01 8.82 26.35
N HIS A 126 31.78 9.31 26.24
CA HIS A 126 30.61 8.53 25.88
C HIS A 126 30.72 8.14 24.40
N GLN A 127 30.87 6.85 24.09
CA GLN A 127 30.74 6.34 22.72
C GLN A 127 29.37 5.68 22.56
N LEU A 128 28.44 6.46 22.01
CA LEU A 128 27.29 5.93 21.29
C LEU A 128 27.84 5.17 20.08
N SER A 129 27.30 3.98 19.82
CA SER A 129 27.52 3.22 18.59
C SER A 129 27.01 4.01 17.38
N SER A 130 27.87 4.85 16.82
CA SER A 130 27.68 5.48 15.52
C SER A 130 27.99 4.45 14.44
N VAL A 131 26.97 3.86 13.82
CA VAL A 131 27.12 3.29 12.49
C VAL A 131 27.05 4.45 11.50
N ALA A 132 28.20 5.05 11.24
CA ALA A 132 28.39 6.09 10.23
C ALA A 132 28.77 5.40 8.91
N GLY A 133 27.96 5.57 7.87
CA GLY A 133 28.30 5.05 6.55
C GLY A 133 27.13 4.89 5.59
N GLN A 134 26.38 5.96 5.31
CA GLN A 134 25.81 6.22 3.98
C GLN A 134 25.18 7.62 3.96
N GLU A 135 25.87 8.57 3.31
CA GLU A 135 25.28 9.84 2.92
C GLU A 135 24.32 9.65 1.73
N PRO A 136 23.17 10.37 1.72
CA PRO A 136 22.24 10.40 0.59
C PRO A 136 22.78 11.26 -0.58
N PRO A 137 22.39 10.98 -1.83
CA PRO A 137 22.87 11.72 -2.99
C PRO A 137 22.36 13.17 -2.96
N GLY A 138 23.30 14.11 -3.07
CA GLY A 138 23.05 15.55 -3.11
C GLY A 138 22.31 16.00 -4.36
N GLU A 139 21.29 16.82 -4.14
CA GLU A 139 20.63 17.64 -5.16
C GLU A 139 21.31 19.02 -5.18
N GLU A 140 22.17 19.27 -6.16
CA GLU A 140 22.51 20.64 -6.57
C GLU A 140 22.91 20.71 -8.05
N SER A 141 21.91 21.11 -8.83
CA SER A 141 21.93 21.97 -10.03
C SER A 141 23.24 22.23 -10.78
N SER A 142 23.21 21.97 -12.08
CA SER A 142 23.67 22.92 -13.10
C SER A 142 22.89 22.76 -14.40
N PRO A 143 22.27 23.83 -14.93
CA PRO A 143 21.68 23.84 -16.26
C PRO A 143 22.76 24.20 -17.30
N SER A 144 22.86 23.45 -18.39
CA SER A 144 23.63 23.87 -19.57
C SER A 144 22.71 23.88 -20.78
N ALA A 145 22.41 25.09 -21.24
CA ALA A 145 21.68 25.35 -22.47
C ALA A 145 22.62 25.34 -23.69
N SER A 146 22.01 25.21 -24.89
CA SER A 146 22.53 25.58 -26.24
C SER A 146 23.67 24.71 -26.79
N GLU A 147 23.82 24.36 -28.09
CA GLU A 147 23.19 24.75 -29.37
C GLU A 147 23.85 23.91 -30.50
N SER A 148 23.27 23.92 -31.71
CA SER A 148 23.73 23.36 -33.01
C SER A 148 23.60 21.83 -33.21
N GLY A 149 22.99 21.30 -34.27
CA GLY A 149 22.74 21.85 -35.61
C GLY A 149 23.78 21.31 -36.59
N TYR A 150 23.46 20.20 -37.28
CA TYR A 150 23.82 19.83 -38.67
C TYR A 150 22.96 18.63 -39.09
#